data_AF-A0A7T5UK90-F1
#
_entry.id   AF-A0A7T5UK90-F1
#
_cell.length_a   1.000
_cell.length_b   1.000
_cell.length_c   1.000
_cell.angle_alpha   90.00
_cell.angle_beta   90.00
_cell.angle_gamma   90.00
#
_symmetry.space_group_name_H-M   'P 1'
#
loop_
_entity.id
_entity.type
_entity.pdbx_description
1 polymer ?
#
loop_
_entity_poly.entity_id
_entity_poly.type
_entity_poly.pdbx_seq_one_letter_code
_entity_poly.pdbx_strand_id
1 'polypeptide(L)'
;MTRNKEFWKEMGEDGFVGFLKERGMDEQDIATVRRRNPLVYDAAHESWMDLKAKNPDRRDLGVTGKERFVEYLRENGLADVGPPELAKRDGDAYRAAKKYGWLDVLKRGKRKARNWGKMDREGFVSYMEEEGLGELGPKELARRDPGAYDAAREHGWLDALKRTRRAPRDWEEMGRRGFIDYLQKNGWENLSPTGLSEKDPGAYKAARKHGWLDILKRKTFPRERQAKQFLESNQSANAIASLAFDGYISDVADILALEWPSVFPDAEELARQLPRIVPSVGKHVKPLDFPINNENLELIFSEHVPQRVHMLASDIILNVGVEYFQLQFNRDPAATLEKMHAKTQSYENPRVRNIFCRIHEYYSAVAEFEIPGFGKMKGVRHG
;
A
#
# COMPACT_ATOMS: atom_id res chain seq x y z
N MET A 1 9.74 -17.78 -18.35
CA MET A 1 11.10 -17.22 -18.22
C MET A 1 10.98 -15.76 -17.81
N THR A 2 11.38 -15.42 -16.58
CA THR A 2 11.43 -14.03 -16.12
C THR A 2 12.70 -13.38 -16.63
N ARG A 3 12.55 -12.42 -17.53
CA ARG A 3 13.67 -11.66 -18.10
C ARG A 3 14.01 -10.49 -17.17
N ASN A 4 15.27 -10.36 -16.78
CA ASN A 4 15.74 -9.36 -15.82
C ASN A 4 15.79 -7.94 -16.46
N LYS A 5 16.13 -6.94 -15.66
CA LYS A 5 16.22 -5.52 -16.07
C LYS A 5 17.29 -5.26 -17.15
N GLU A 6 18.34 -6.07 -17.23
CA GLU A 6 19.43 -5.95 -18.21
C GLU A 6 19.01 -6.47 -19.58
N PHE A 7 18.22 -7.56 -19.61
CA PHE A 7 17.68 -8.13 -20.85
C PHE A 7 16.91 -7.09 -21.69
N TRP A 8 16.12 -6.23 -21.05
CA TRP A 8 15.34 -5.21 -21.75
C TRP A 8 16.18 -3.99 -22.17
N LYS A 9 17.29 -3.72 -21.47
CA LYS A 9 18.25 -2.68 -21.88
C LYS A 9 19.06 -3.10 -23.11
N GLU A 10 19.39 -4.39 -23.23
CA GLU A 10 20.15 -4.93 -24.36
C GLU A 10 19.32 -5.10 -25.63
N MET A 11 17.99 -5.25 -25.50
CA MET A 11 17.09 -5.55 -26.62
C MET A 11 17.01 -4.43 -27.67
N GLY A 12 17.38 -3.20 -27.32
CA GLY A 12 17.36 -2.06 -28.23
C GLY A 12 15.94 -1.72 -28.74
N GLU A 13 15.85 -0.68 -29.56
CA GLU A 13 14.56 -0.20 -30.06
C GLU A 13 13.89 -1.22 -31.00
N ASP A 14 14.66 -1.82 -31.91
CA ASP A 14 14.14 -2.78 -32.89
C ASP A 14 13.68 -4.08 -32.25
N GLY A 15 14.39 -4.56 -31.22
CA GLY A 15 13.98 -5.75 -30.47
C GLY A 15 12.71 -5.53 -29.67
N PHE A 16 12.52 -4.33 -29.12
CA PHE A 16 11.30 -3.97 -28.40
C PHE A 16 10.10 -3.83 -29.34
N VAL A 17 10.28 -3.23 -30.52
CA VAL A 17 9.25 -3.20 -31.57
C VAL A 17 8.88 -4.61 -32.01
N GLY A 18 9.86 -5.50 -32.17
CA GLY A 18 9.64 -6.93 -32.40
C GLY A 18 8.78 -7.57 -31.32
N PHE A 19 9.10 -7.32 -30.05
CA PHE A 19 8.33 -7.82 -28.91
C PHE A 19 6.88 -7.30 -28.86
N LEU A 20 6.63 -6.03 -29.19
CA LEU A 20 5.27 -5.49 -29.24
C LEU A 20 4.45 -6.08 -30.39
N LYS A 21 5.08 -6.31 -31.55
CA LYS A 21 4.47 -7.00 -32.69
C LYS A 21 4.12 -8.45 -32.34
N GLU A 22 5.01 -9.17 -31.65
CA GLU A 22 4.74 -10.53 -31.14
C GLU A 22 3.55 -10.57 -30.16
N ARG A 23 3.23 -9.44 -29.51
CA ARG A 23 2.08 -9.30 -28.61
C ARG A 23 0.80 -8.80 -29.31
N GLY A 24 0.82 -8.69 -30.64
CA GLY A 24 -0.33 -8.36 -31.47
C GLY A 24 -0.65 -6.87 -31.54
N MET A 25 0.29 -5.99 -31.18
CA MET A 25 0.14 -4.55 -31.44
C MET A 25 0.47 -4.24 -32.90
N ASP A 26 -0.39 -3.46 -33.55
CA ASP A 26 -0.17 -3.05 -34.92
C ASP A 26 0.78 -1.83 -35.02
N GLU A 27 1.19 -1.50 -36.24
CA GLU A 27 2.11 -0.39 -36.52
C GLU A 27 1.57 0.97 -36.04
N GLN A 28 0.24 1.15 -36.02
CA GLN A 28 -0.41 2.40 -35.65
C GLN A 28 -0.43 2.58 -34.13
N ASP A 29 -0.65 1.50 -33.38
CA ASP A 29 -0.53 1.44 -31.93
C ASP A 29 0.92 1.66 -31.49
N ILE A 30 1.89 1.00 -32.14
CA ILE A 30 3.32 1.17 -31.85
C ILE A 30 3.76 2.62 -32.13
N ALA A 31 3.31 3.21 -33.23
CA ALA A 31 3.57 4.62 -33.55
C ALA A 31 2.91 5.59 -32.55
N THR A 32 1.74 5.23 -32.00
CA THR A 32 1.04 6.03 -30.99
C THR A 32 1.75 5.99 -29.64
N VAL A 33 2.27 4.82 -29.24
CA VAL A 33 3.11 4.64 -28.05
C VAL A 33 4.41 5.45 -28.20
N ARG A 34 5.06 5.38 -29.37
CA ARG A 34 6.25 6.20 -29.69
C ARG A 34 5.98 7.70 -29.64
N ARG A 35 4.84 8.17 -30.16
CA ARG A 35 4.53 9.61 -30.22
C ARG A 35 4.12 10.24 -28.89
N ARG A 36 3.52 9.47 -27.98
CA ARG A 36 2.85 10.08 -26.81
C ARG A 36 3.76 10.38 -25.64
N ASN A 37 4.84 9.63 -25.40
CA ASN A 37 5.85 10.02 -24.40
C ASN A 37 7.02 9.01 -24.33
N PRO A 38 8.29 9.44 -24.50
CA PRO A 38 9.44 8.61 -24.16
C PRO A 38 9.47 8.22 -22.67
N LEU A 39 8.89 9.03 -21.76
CA LEU A 39 8.79 8.70 -20.34
C LEU A 39 7.69 7.69 -20.01
N VAL A 40 6.75 7.44 -20.94
CA VAL A 40 5.77 6.35 -20.81
C VAL A 40 6.44 4.99 -21.03
N TYR A 41 7.58 4.96 -21.75
CA TYR A 41 8.45 3.79 -21.89
C TYR A 41 8.98 3.32 -20.52
N ASP A 42 9.53 4.26 -19.74
CA ASP A 42 10.05 3.98 -18.39
C ASP A 42 8.91 3.84 -17.36
N ALA A 43 7.86 4.65 -17.44
CA ALA A 43 6.74 4.59 -16.50
C ALA A 43 5.84 3.36 -16.70
N ALA A 44 5.70 2.83 -17.91
CA ALA A 44 4.99 1.57 -18.16
C ALA A 44 5.81 0.36 -17.69
N HIS A 45 7.13 0.39 -17.88
CA HIS A 45 8.05 -0.60 -17.33
C HIS A 45 8.07 -0.57 -15.80
N GLU A 46 8.21 0.61 -15.18
CA GLU A 46 8.13 0.79 -13.73
C GLU A 46 6.76 0.42 -13.19
N SER A 47 5.65 0.85 -13.81
CA SER A 47 4.30 0.46 -13.38
C SER A 47 4.07 -1.04 -13.47
N TRP A 48 4.60 -1.72 -14.49
CA TRP A 48 4.48 -3.18 -14.62
C TRP A 48 5.31 -3.92 -13.57
N MET A 49 6.53 -3.46 -13.30
CA MET A 49 7.39 -3.99 -12.24
C MET A 49 6.82 -3.74 -10.84
N ASP A 50 6.24 -2.57 -10.61
CA ASP A 50 5.62 -2.17 -9.35
C ASP A 50 4.29 -2.92 -9.12
N LEU A 51 3.54 -3.24 -10.18
CA LEU A 51 2.37 -4.14 -10.11
C LEU A 51 2.74 -5.58 -9.73
N LYS A 52 3.90 -6.04 -10.22
CA LYS A 52 4.45 -7.38 -9.98
C LYS A 52 5.04 -7.49 -8.56
N ALA A 53 5.72 -6.45 -8.10
CA ALA A 53 6.23 -6.35 -6.73
C ALA A 53 5.10 -6.23 -5.69
N LYS A 54 3.99 -5.55 -6.03
CA LYS A 54 2.80 -5.45 -5.16
C LYS A 54 1.93 -6.70 -5.17
N ASN A 55 2.14 -7.64 -6.09
CA ASN A 55 1.41 -8.91 -6.16
C ASN A 55 2.38 -10.06 -6.48
N PRO A 56 3.33 -10.38 -5.58
CA PRO A 56 4.36 -11.40 -5.83
C PRO A 56 3.78 -12.79 -6.05
N ASP A 57 2.56 -13.04 -5.56
CA ASP A 57 1.85 -14.33 -5.68
C ASP A 57 1.04 -14.47 -6.97
N ARG A 58 0.99 -13.45 -7.84
CA ARG A 58 0.27 -13.55 -9.12
C ARG A 58 1.05 -14.45 -10.07
N ARG A 59 0.57 -15.69 -10.21
CA ARG A 59 1.12 -16.64 -11.16
C ARG A 59 0.71 -16.20 -12.56
N ASP A 60 1.69 -15.83 -13.39
CA ASP A 60 1.45 -15.77 -14.84
C ASP A 60 1.26 -17.22 -15.29
N LEU A 61 0.01 -17.58 -15.59
CA LEU A 61 -0.35 -18.94 -15.97
C LEU A 61 0.33 -19.35 -17.30
N GLY A 62 0.94 -18.41 -18.04
CA GLY A 62 1.67 -18.71 -19.28
C GLY A 62 0.76 -19.22 -20.40
N VAL A 63 -0.56 -19.06 -20.26
CA VAL A 63 -1.58 -19.55 -21.17
C VAL A 63 -1.86 -18.52 -22.24
N THR A 64 -1.14 -18.62 -23.35
CA THR A 64 -1.43 -17.86 -24.56
C THR A 64 -2.33 -18.70 -25.47
N GLY A 65 -3.63 -18.60 -25.26
CA GLY A 65 -4.63 -19.29 -26.09
C GLY A 65 -5.69 -20.02 -25.27
N LYS A 66 -6.89 -20.12 -25.85
CA LYS A 66 -8.06 -20.74 -25.21
C LYS A 66 -7.83 -22.24 -25.00
N GLU A 67 -7.14 -22.90 -25.93
CA GLU A 67 -6.85 -24.33 -25.95
C GLU A 67 -5.92 -24.73 -24.80
N ARG A 68 -4.80 -24.01 -24.67
CA ARG A 68 -3.85 -24.16 -23.55
C ARG A 68 -4.54 -23.91 -22.19
N PHE A 69 -5.54 -23.02 -22.15
CA PHE A 69 -6.31 -22.75 -20.93
C PHE A 69 -7.21 -23.94 -20.56
N VAL A 70 -7.83 -24.59 -21.53
CA VAL A 70 -8.58 -25.84 -21.28
C VAL A 70 -7.68 -26.95 -20.79
N GLU A 71 -6.49 -27.10 -21.39
CA GLU A 71 -5.51 -28.09 -20.99
C GLU A 71 -5.05 -27.87 -19.54
N TYR A 72 -4.71 -26.63 -19.19
CA TYR A 72 -4.40 -26.24 -17.80
C TYR A 72 -5.53 -26.62 -16.84
N LEU A 73 -6.79 -26.30 -17.18
CA LEU A 73 -7.92 -26.68 -16.34
C LEU A 73 -8.05 -28.20 -16.20
N ARG A 74 -7.75 -28.97 -17.25
CA ARG A 74 -7.80 -30.44 -17.21
C ARG A 74 -6.70 -31.02 -16.33
N GLU A 75 -5.46 -30.55 -16.50
CA GLU A 75 -4.29 -30.99 -15.72
C GLU A 75 -4.45 -30.73 -14.22
N ASN A 76 -5.18 -29.67 -13.86
CA ASN A 76 -5.39 -29.27 -12.46
C ASN A 76 -6.73 -29.76 -11.89
N GLY A 77 -7.50 -30.59 -12.61
CA GLY A 77 -8.80 -31.10 -12.13
C GLY A 77 -9.87 -30.00 -12.00
N LEU A 78 -9.76 -28.92 -12.78
CA LEU A 78 -10.64 -27.75 -12.79
C LEU A 78 -11.57 -27.72 -14.02
N ALA A 79 -11.46 -28.67 -14.95
CA ALA A 79 -12.19 -28.65 -16.23
C ALA A 79 -13.72 -28.70 -16.10
N ASP A 80 -14.25 -29.31 -15.04
CA ASP A 80 -15.70 -29.40 -14.78
C ASP A 80 -16.18 -28.40 -13.71
N VAL A 81 -15.33 -27.44 -13.35
CA VAL A 81 -15.61 -26.47 -12.29
C VAL A 81 -16.29 -25.23 -12.87
N GLY A 82 -17.44 -24.86 -12.30
CA GLY A 82 -18.16 -23.65 -12.70
C GLY A 82 -17.44 -22.37 -12.27
N PRO A 83 -17.74 -21.21 -12.88
CA PRO A 83 -17.03 -19.95 -12.61
C PRO A 83 -16.92 -19.54 -11.12
N PRO A 84 -17.96 -19.67 -10.27
CA PRO A 84 -17.85 -19.30 -8.85
C PRO A 84 -16.90 -20.21 -8.06
N GLU A 85 -16.86 -21.49 -8.40
CA GLU A 85 -16.00 -22.47 -7.73
C GLU A 85 -14.56 -22.36 -8.25
N LEU A 86 -14.37 -22.05 -9.54
CA LEU A 86 -13.06 -21.73 -10.08
C LEU A 86 -12.47 -20.50 -9.40
N ALA A 87 -13.27 -19.46 -9.16
CA ALA A 87 -12.81 -18.27 -8.45
C ALA A 87 -12.31 -18.55 -7.02
N LYS A 88 -12.84 -19.59 -6.36
CA LYS A 88 -12.41 -20.03 -5.02
C LYS A 88 -11.17 -20.91 -5.07
N ARG A 89 -11.11 -21.85 -6.02
CA ARG A 89 -10.02 -22.83 -6.12
C ARG A 89 -8.78 -22.26 -6.80
N ASP A 90 -8.97 -21.43 -7.83
CA ASP A 90 -7.91 -20.83 -8.63
C ASP A 90 -8.35 -19.45 -9.14
N GLY A 91 -8.14 -18.43 -8.30
CA GLY A 91 -8.49 -17.05 -8.59
C GLY A 91 -7.74 -16.47 -9.80
N ASP A 92 -6.56 -16.99 -10.13
CA ASP A 92 -5.80 -16.56 -11.31
C ASP A 92 -6.41 -17.12 -12.59
N ALA A 93 -6.77 -18.40 -12.61
CA ALA A 93 -7.45 -19.01 -13.75
C ALA A 93 -8.82 -18.35 -14.02
N TYR A 94 -9.58 -18.04 -12.97
CA TYR A 94 -10.84 -17.31 -13.11
C TYR A 94 -10.63 -15.91 -13.70
N ARG A 95 -9.63 -15.17 -13.21
CA ARG A 95 -9.31 -13.83 -13.72
C ARG A 95 -8.85 -13.88 -15.19
N ALA A 96 -8.06 -14.88 -15.56
CA ALA A 96 -7.67 -15.12 -16.95
C ALA A 96 -8.89 -15.40 -17.83
N ALA A 97 -9.74 -16.36 -17.44
CA ALA A 97 -10.96 -16.68 -18.17
C ALA A 97 -11.86 -15.46 -18.36
N LYS A 98 -12.01 -14.64 -17.32
CA LYS A 98 -12.79 -13.40 -17.39
C LYS A 98 -12.15 -12.36 -18.31
N LYS A 99 -10.83 -12.15 -18.21
CA LYS A 99 -10.08 -11.16 -19.00
C LYS A 99 -10.14 -11.46 -20.50
N TYR A 100 -10.03 -12.73 -20.88
CA TYR A 100 -9.97 -13.16 -22.28
C TYR A 100 -11.31 -13.66 -22.84
N GLY A 101 -12.40 -13.56 -22.06
CA GLY A 101 -13.73 -13.99 -22.52
C GLY A 101 -13.91 -15.51 -22.62
N TRP A 102 -13.09 -16.31 -21.91
CA TRP A 102 -13.13 -17.78 -21.91
C TRP A 102 -14.02 -18.37 -20.79
N LEU A 103 -14.97 -17.60 -20.28
CA LEU A 103 -15.91 -18.11 -19.25
C LEU A 103 -16.89 -19.13 -19.82
N ASP A 104 -17.07 -19.18 -21.14
CA ASP A 104 -17.90 -20.15 -21.87
C ASP A 104 -17.31 -21.56 -21.83
N VAL A 105 -15.99 -21.68 -21.69
CA VAL A 105 -15.29 -22.98 -21.63
C VAL A 105 -15.43 -23.67 -20.29
N LEU A 106 -15.74 -22.88 -19.24
CA LEU A 106 -16.10 -23.42 -17.95
C LEU A 106 -17.49 -24.03 -18.08
N LYS A 107 -17.56 -25.36 -17.96
CA LYS A 107 -18.87 -26.00 -17.80
C LYS A 107 -19.50 -25.41 -16.55
N ARG A 108 -20.57 -24.64 -16.72
CA ARG A 108 -21.54 -24.50 -15.65
C ARG A 108 -22.05 -25.91 -15.44
N GLY A 109 -21.52 -26.61 -14.44
CA GLY A 109 -22.06 -27.90 -14.03
C GLY A 109 -23.57 -27.70 -13.99
N LYS A 110 -24.29 -28.39 -14.89
CA LYS A 110 -25.75 -28.26 -14.96
C LYS A 110 -26.19 -28.62 -13.56
N ARG A 111 -26.60 -27.62 -12.78
CA ARG A 111 -27.19 -27.88 -11.46
C ARG A 111 -28.29 -28.88 -11.76
N LYS A 112 -28.22 -30.07 -11.15
CA LYS A 112 -29.24 -31.10 -11.33
C LYS A 112 -30.57 -30.37 -11.15
N ALA A 113 -31.44 -30.45 -12.16
CA ALA A 113 -32.73 -29.78 -12.09
C ALA A 113 -33.43 -30.31 -10.84
N ARG A 114 -33.60 -29.44 -9.84
CA ARG A 114 -34.21 -29.81 -8.57
C ARG A 114 -35.71 -29.73 -8.75
N ASN A 115 -36.40 -30.80 -8.43
CA ASN A 115 -37.86 -30.85 -8.52
C ASN A 115 -38.45 -30.31 -7.21
N TRP A 116 -38.34 -28.99 -7.02
CA TRP A 116 -38.83 -28.31 -5.81
C TRP A 116 -40.29 -28.62 -5.52
N GLY A 117 -41.14 -28.70 -6.55
CA GLY A 117 -42.57 -28.95 -6.39
C GLY A 117 -42.93 -30.37 -5.90
N LYS A 118 -42.00 -31.32 -5.95
CA LYS A 118 -42.17 -32.67 -5.38
C LYS A 118 -41.40 -32.88 -4.07
N MET A 119 -40.60 -31.90 -3.67
CA MET A 119 -39.84 -31.97 -2.41
C MET A 119 -40.82 -31.76 -1.26
N ASP A 120 -40.67 -32.53 -0.20
CA ASP A 120 -41.37 -32.29 1.06
C ASP A 120 -40.54 -31.38 1.99
N ARG A 121 -41.10 -31.03 3.13
CA ARG A 121 -40.46 -30.11 4.06
C ARG A 121 -39.18 -30.70 4.64
N GLU A 122 -39.20 -31.99 5.00
CA GLU A 122 -38.07 -32.73 5.53
C GLU A 122 -36.93 -32.82 4.50
N GLY A 123 -37.24 -33.15 3.24
CA GLY A 123 -36.28 -33.15 2.15
C GLY A 123 -35.69 -31.77 1.87
N PHE A 124 -36.48 -30.70 2.02
CA PHE A 124 -35.99 -29.34 1.95
C PHE A 124 -34.99 -29.02 3.08
N VAL A 125 -35.28 -29.39 4.32
CA VAL A 125 -34.37 -29.17 5.46
C VAL A 125 -33.07 -29.95 5.28
N SER A 126 -33.14 -31.24 4.93
CA SER A 126 -31.95 -32.05 4.66
C SER A 126 -31.08 -31.45 3.55
N TYR A 127 -31.70 -30.99 2.46
CA TYR A 127 -31.01 -30.29 1.38
C TYR A 127 -30.28 -29.03 1.88
N MET A 128 -30.95 -28.24 2.73
CA MET A 128 -30.37 -27.02 3.30
C MET A 128 -29.18 -27.34 4.22
N GLU A 129 -29.21 -28.45 4.95
CA GLU A 129 -28.09 -28.90 5.78
C GLU A 129 -26.91 -29.42 4.94
N GLU A 130 -27.18 -30.29 3.96
CA GLU A 130 -26.17 -30.88 3.06
C GLU A 130 -25.39 -29.81 2.28
N GLU A 131 -26.06 -28.74 1.84
CA GLU A 131 -25.44 -27.65 1.09
C GLU A 131 -24.87 -26.52 1.98
N GLY A 132 -24.94 -26.68 3.31
CA GLY A 132 -24.46 -25.67 4.27
C GLY A 132 -25.24 -24.35 4.18
N LEU A 133 -26.54 -24.43 3.90
CA LEU A 133 -27.47 -23.31 3.80
C LEU A 133 -28.40 -23.18 5.02
N GLY A 134 -28.50 -24.19 5.88
CA GLY A 134 -29.49 -24.24 6.98
C GLY A 134 -29.39 -23.13 8.03
N GLU A 135 -28.23 -22.47 8.13
CA GLU A 135 -27.99 -21.32 9.03
C GLU A 135 -28.36 -19.97 8.39
N LEU A 136 -28.67 -19.94 7.08
CA LEU A 136 -28.89 -18.69 6.36
C LEU A 136 -30.28 -18.12 6.62
N GLY A 137 -30.33 -16.81 6.80
CA GLY A 137 -31.60 -16.09 6.83
C GLY A 137 -32.26 -16.03 5.43
N PRO A 138 -33.57 -15.74 5.34
CA PRO A 138 -34.30 -15.72 4.06
C PRO A 138 -33.64 -14.84 2.97
N LYS A 139 -33.11 -13.67 3.35
CA LYS A 139 -32.44 -12.75 2.42
C LYS A 139 -31.12 -13.30 1.88
N GLU A 140 -30.36 -14.01 2.72
CA GLU A 140 -29.09 -14.62 2.32
C GLU A 140 -29.32 -15.86 1.46
N LEU A 141 -30.34 -16.65 1.79
CA LEU A 141 -30.78 -17.77 0.97
C LEU A 141 -31.21 -17.30 -0.42
N ALA A 142 -32.05 -16.27 -0.53
CA ALA A 142 -32.47 -15.70 -1.81
C ALA A 142 -31.28 -15.26 -2.70
N ARG A 143 -30.19 -14.80 -2.09
CA ARG A 143 -28.97 -14.42 -2.82
C ARG A 143 -28.15 -15.63 -3.27
N ARG A 144 -28.10 -16.70 -2.46
CA ARG A 144 -27.19 -17.84 -2.66
C ARG A 144 -27.85 -18.96 -3.47
N ASP A 145 -29.12 -19.26 -3.21
CA ASP A 145 -29.94 -20.18 -3.97
C ASP A 145 -31.38 -19.63 -4.11
N PRO A 146 -31.64 -18.81 -5.16
CA PRO A 146 -32.96 -18.25 -5.41
C PRO A 146 -34.06 -19.32 -5.54
N GLY A 147 -33.73 -20.48 -6.12
CA GLY A 147 -34.69 -21.56 -6.32
C GLY A 147 -35.13 -22.21 -5.01
N ALA A 148 -34.20 -22.41 -4.07
CA ALA A 148 -34.53 -22.89 -2.73
C ALA A 148 -35.37 -21.87 -1.95
N TYR A 149 -35.07 -20.57 -2.09
CA TYR A 149 -35.87 -19.51 -1.49
C TYR A 149 -37.30 -19.45 -2.04
N ASP A 150 -37.45 -19.50 -3.37
CA ASP A 150 -38.76 -19.47 -4.02
C ASP A 150 -39.59 -20.69 -3.63
N ALA A 151 -38.98 -21.89 -3.60
CA ALA A 151 -39.61 -23.10 -3.09
C ALA A 151 -40.08 -22.95 -1.64
N ALA A 152 -39.21 -22.48 -0.75
CA ALA A 152 -39.57 -22.25 0.65
C ALA A 152 -40.69 -21.23 0.80
N ARG A 153 -40.74 -20.20 -0.06
CA ARG A 153 -41.80 -19.20 -0.07
C ARG A 153 -43.13 -19.77 -0.57
N GLU A 154 -43.12 -20.51 -1.68
CA GLU A 154 -44.32 -21.08 -2.32
C GLU A 154 -44.96 -22.17 -1.46
N HIS A 155 -44.15 -23.00 -0.80
CA HIS A 155 -44.63 -24.08 0.06
C HIS A 155 -44.78 -23.68 1.54
N GLY A 156 -44.50 -22.42 1.90
CA GLY A 156 -44.65 -21.92 3.28
C GLY A 156 -43.59 -22.42 4.27
N TRP A 157 -42.43 -22.89 3.82
CA TRP A 157 -41.33 -23.41 4.65
C TRP A 157 -40.32 -22.35 5.12
N LEU A 158 -40.61 -21.06 4.96
CA LEU A 158 -39.72 -19.98 5.42
C LEU A 158 -39.49 -19.98 6.94
N ASP A 159 -40.32 -20.69 7.70
CA ASP A 159 -40.17 -20.91 9.14
C ASP A 159 -39.15 -21.99 9.50
N ALA A 160 -38.89 -22.93 8.58
CA ALA A 160 -37.85 -23.96 8.71
C ALA A 160 -36.44 -23.37 8.55
N LEU A 161 -36.32 -22.21 7.90
CA LEU A 161 -35.08 -21.45 7.89
C LEU A 161 -34.81 -20.95 9.30
N LYS A 162 -33.62 -21.21 9.84
CA LYS A 162 -33.18 -20.56 11.08
C LYS A 162 -33.23 -19.06 10.84
N ARG A 163 -34.29 -18.42 11.35
CA ARG A 163 -34.24 -17.00 11.61
C ARG A 163 -33.22 -16.88 12.73
N THR A 164 -32.00 -16.51 12.37
CA THR A 164 -31.06 -15.90 13.30
C THR A 164 -31.66 -14.55 13.72
N ARG A 165 -32.79 -14.60 14.44
CA ARG A 165 -33.24 -13.51 15.27
C ARG A 165 -32.11 -13.38 16.28
N ARG A 166 -31.19 -12.46 16.00
CA ARG A 166 -30.27 -11.98 17.02
C ARG A 166 -31.12 -11.76 18.26
N ALA A 167 -30.75 -12.41 19.36
CA ALA A 167 -31.45 -12.22 20.62
C ALA A 167 -31.65 -10.72 20.81
N PRO A 168 -32.88 -10.27 21.14
CA PRO A 168 -33.12 -8.85 21.37
C PRO A 168 -32.07 -8.37 22.37
N ARG A 169 -31.24 -7.43 21.93
CA ARG A 169 -30.21 -6.83 22.77
C ARG A 169 -30.88 -5.71 23.52
N ASP A 170 -30.83 -5.79 24.84
CA ASP A 170 -31.31 -4.70 25.68
C ASP A 170 -30.27 -3.59 25.67
N TRP A 171 -30.46 -2.63 24.77
CA TRP A 171 -29.61 -1.46 24.68
C TRP A 171 -29.90 -0.45 25.81
N GLU A 172 -31.04 -0.55 26.48
CA GLU A 172 -31.42 0.36 27.56
C GLU A 172 -30.72 -0.02 28.87
N GLU A 173 -30.61 -1.32 29.15
CA GLU A 173 -29.85 -1.84 30.29
C GLU A 173 -28.33 -1.85 30.03
N MET A 174 -27.91 -1.91 28.76
CA MET A 174 -26.50 -1.92 28.40
C MET A 174 -25.86 -0.56 28.71
N GLY A 175 -25.14 -0.47 29.83
CA GLY A 175 -24.36 0.72 30.15
C GLY A 175 -23.25 1.02 29.15
N ARG A 176 -22.70 2.23 29.22
CA ARG A 176 -21.64 2.74 28.33
C ARG A 176 -20.43 1.79 28.21
N ARG A 177 -20.01 1.15 29.32
CA ARG A 177 -18.91 0.18 29.33
C ARG A 177 -19.25 -1.09 28.55
N GLY A 178 -20.44 -1.65 28.78
CA GLY A 178 -20.92 -2.81 28.03
C GLY A 178 -21.03 -2.54 26.53
N PHE A 179 -21.36 -1.31 26.14
CA PHE A 179 -21.33 -0.89 24.75
C PHE A 179 -19.91 -0.90 24.15
N ILE A 180 -18.89 -0.46 24.89
CA ILE A 180 -17.48 -0.53 24.45
C ILE A 180 -17.04 -1.98 24.28
N ASP A 181 -17.29 -2.81 25.28
CA ASP A 181 -16.91 -4.23 25.25
C ASP A 181 -17.62 -4.95 24.09
N TYR A 182 -18.87 -4.59 23.82
CA TYR A 182 -19.62 -5.06 22.66
C TYR A 182 -18.93 -4.68 21.34
N LEU A 183 -18.49 -3.42 21.17
CA LEU A 183 -17.77 -3.01 19.96
C LEU A 183 -16.47 -3.78 19.80
N GLN A 184 -15.68 -3.93 20.87
CA GLN A 184 -14.40 -4.66 20.85
C GLN A 184 -14.59 -6.13 20.50
N LYS A 185 -15.56 -6.80 21.11
CA LYS A 185 -15.86 -8.21 20.83
C LYS A 185 -16.19 -8.47 19.37
N ASN A 186 -16.73 -7.48 18.66
CA ASN A 186 -17.08 -7.57 17.25
C ASN A 186 -16.00 -6.97 16.31
N GLY A 187 -14.90 -6.42 16.84
CA GLY A 187 -13.85 -5.76 16.06
C GLY A 187 -14.30 -4.43 15.42
N TRP A 188 -15.20 -3.70 16.09
CA TRP A 188 -15.87 -2.50 15.58
C TRP A 188 -15.46 -1.21 16.29
N GLU A 189 -14.46 -1.27 17.17
CA GLU A 189 -13.99 -0.14 17.98
C GLU A 189 -13.47 1.05 17.15
N ASN A 190 -13.19 0.85 15.86
CA ASN A 190 -12.70 1.89 14.95
C ASN A 190 -13.71 2.29 13.86
N LEU A 191 -14.95 1.81 13.92
CA LEU A 191 -15.97 2.18 12.94
C LEU A 191 -16.39 3.63 13.10
N SER A 192 -16.54 4.33 11.97
CA SER A 192 -17.22 5.62 11.95
C SER A 192 -18.70 5.44 12.33
N PRO A 193 -19.40 6.52 12.75
CA PRO A 193 -20.85 6.46 12.98
C PRO A 193 -21.62 5.85 11.79
N THR A 194 -21.25 6.19 10.56
CA THR A 194 -21.83 5.62 9.33
C THR A 194 -21.52 4.13 9.21
N GLY A 195 -20.26 3.72 9.43
CA GLY A 195 -19.85 2.32 9.37
C GLY A 195 -20.57 1.45 10.41
N LEU A 196 -20.78 1.97 11.63
CA LEU A 196 -21.58 1.26 12.63
C LEU A 196 -23.05 1.17 12.21
N SER A 197 -23.63 2.23 11.64
CA SER A 197 -25.03 2.20 11.16
C SER A 197 -25.26 1.16 10.07
N GLU A 198 -24.28 0.91 9.21
CA GLU A 198 -24.37 -0.12 8.17
C GLU A 198 -24.24 -1.54 8.73
N LYS A 199 -23.33 -1.73 9.71
CA LYS A 199 -23.04 -3.04 10.31
C LYS A 199 -24.08 -3.46 11.35
N ASP A 200 -24.52 -2.53 12.18
CA ASP A 200 -25.51 -2.75 13.22
C ASP A 200 -26.33 -1.47 13.50
N PRO A 201 -27.45 -1.29 12.78
CA PRO A 201 -28.35 -0.16 12.98
C PRO A 201 -28.87 -0.04 14.41
N GLY A 202 -28.98 -1.16 15.14
CA GLY A 202 -29.43 -1.18 16.53
C GLY A 202 -28.40 -0.54 17.45
N ALA A 203 -27.14 -0.95 17.34
CA ALA A 203 -26.04 -0.39 18.11
C ALA A 203 -25.85 1.12 17.83
N TYR A 204 -25.97 1.54 16.56
CA TYR A 204 -25.90 2.96 16.20
C TYR A 204 -27.04 3.78 16.82
N LYS A 205 -28.28 3.29 16.75
CA LYS A 205 -29.44 3.95 17.38
C LYS A 205 -29.25 4.07 18.89
N ALA A 206 -28.75 3.02 19.55
CA ALA A 206 -28.42 3.04 20.97
C ALA A 206 -27.36 4.11 21.28
N ALA A 207 -26.23 4.09 20.57
CA ALA A 207 -25.17 5.08 20.75
C ALA A 207 -25.66 6.52 20.56
N ARG A 208 -26.53 6.77 19.58
CA ARG A 208 -27.14 8.08 19.37
C ARG A 208 -28.09 8.47 20.50
N LYS A 209 -28.97 7.56 20.93
CA LYS A 209 -29.96 7.79 22.00
C LYS A 209 -29.28 8.12 23.33
N HIS A 210 -28.19 7.42 23.66
CA HIS A 210 -27.48 7.56 24.93
C HIS A 210 -26.27 8.52 24.88
N GLY A 211 -26.03 9.18 23.75
CA GLY A 211 -24.92 10.14 23.60
C GLY A 211 -23.52 9.52 23.55
N TRP A 212 -23.39 8.25 23.15
CA TRP A 212 -22.12 7.50 23.04
C TRP A 212 -21.47 7.55 21.67
N LEU A 213 -21.92 8.44 20.77
CA LEU A 213 -21.31 8.59 19.44
C LEU A 213 -19.85 9.07 19.50
N ASP A 214 -19.43 9.67 20.62
CA ASP A 214 -18.04 10.04 20.87
C ASP A 214 -17.12 8.82 21.00
N ILE A 215 -17.63 7.64 21.38
CA ILE A 215 -16.91 6.37 21.39
C ILE A 215 -16.55 5.92 19.95
N LEU A 216 -17.40 6.24 18.98
CA LEU A 216 -17.23 5.91 17.56
C LEU A 216 -16.44 6.94 16.78
N LYS A 217 -16.11 8.07 17.42
CA LYS A 217 -15.13 8.97 16.83
C LYS A 217 -13.83 8.17 16.78
N ARG A 218 -13.33 7.97 15.57
CA ARG A 218 -12.00 7.41 15.29
C ARG A 218 -11.05 7.86 16.41
N LYS A 219 -10.09 7.01 16.76
CA LYS A 219 -8.76 7.50 17.11
C LYS A 219 -8.20 8.31 15.91
N THR A 220 -8.84 9.41 15.51
CA THR A 220 -8.10 10.60 15.18
C THR A 220 -7.35 10.86 16.46
N PHE A 221 -6.10 10.38 16.49
CA PHE A 221 -5.12 10.90 17.42
C PHE A 221 -5.41 12.40 17.56
N PRO A 222 -5.55 12.94 18.77
CA PRO A 222 -5.55 14.37 18.98
C PRO A 222 -4.14 14.89 18.66
N ARG A 223 -3.80 14.92 17.35
CA ARG A 223 -2.42 14.80 16.86
C ARG A 223 -1.54 15.99 17.14
N GLU A 224 -2.11 17.15 17.39
CA GLU A 224 -1.28 18.35 17.48
C GLU A 224 -1.33 18.95 18.86
N ARG A 225 -2.51 19.26 19.39
CA ARG A 225 -2.59 19.95 20.68
C ARG A 225 -2.22 19.06 21.87
N GLN A 226 -2.66 17.80 21.89
CA GLN A 226 -2.31 16.87 22.97
C GLN A 226 -0.92 16.27 22.78
N ALA A 227 -0.48 16.04 21.54
CA ALA A 227 0.91 15.66 21.28
C ALA A 227 1.86 16.80 21.69
N LYS A 228 1.52 18.05 21.37
CA LYS A 228 2.29 19.23 21.78
C LYS A 228 2.28 19.40 23.30
N GLN A 229 1.13 19.30 23.96
CA GLN A 229 1.07 19.32 25.44
C GLN A 229 1.83 18.15 26.09
N PHE A 230 1.83 16.97 25.47
CA PHE A 230 2.58 15.81 25.93
C PHE A 230 4.09 16.01 25.76
N LEU A 231 4.54 16.53 24.61
CA LEU A 231 5.95 16.86 24.38
C LEU A 231 6.41 18.04 25.27
N GLU A 232 5.55 19.02 25.52
CA GLU A 232 5.82 20.14 26.43
C GLU A 232 5.92 19.68 27.90
N SER A 233 5.14 18.67 28.30
CA SER A 233 5.14 18.14 29.67
C SER A 233 6.09 16.95 29.89
N ASN A 234 6.63 16.36 28.82
CA ASN A 234 7.52 15.21 28.88
C ASN A 234 8.82 15.51 28.12
N GLN A 235 9.82 15.99 28.86
CA GLN A 235 11.14 16.37 28.33
C GLN A 235 11.81 15.21 27.56
N SER A 236 11.69 13.98 28.04
CA SER A 236 12.27 12.80 27.40
C SER A 236 11.60 12.50 26.05
N ALA A 237 10.27 12.55 25.97
CA ALA A 237 9.55 12.35 24.71
C ALA A 237 9.83 13.46 23.69
N ASN A 238 10.05 14.69 24.15
CA ASN A 238 10.44 15.81 23.29
C ASN A 238 11.87 15.66 22.76
N ALA A 239 12.80 15.22 23.61
CA ALA A 239 14.16 14.90 23.20
C ALA A 239 14.17 13.78 22.15
N ILE A 240 13.41 12.70 22.36
CA ILE A 240 13.26 11.60 21.40
C ILE A 240 12.65 12.08 20.08
N ALA A 241 11.60 12.92 20.13
CA ALA A 241 10.98 13.48 18.93
C ALA A 241 11.96 14.37 18.14
N SER A 242 12.82 15.12 18.82
CA SER A 242 13.87 15.92 18.17
C SER A 242 14.98 15.06 17.55
N LEU A 243 15.31 13.91 18.17
CA LEU A 243 16.35 12.99 17.69
C LEU A 243 15.88 12.10 16.52
N ALA A 244 14.58 11.80 16.44
CA ALA A 244 14.00 10.96 15.40
C ALA A 244 14.05 11.60 13.99
N PHE A 245 14.28 12.91 13.87
CA PHE A 245 14.47 13.59 12.60
C PHE A 245 15.93 13.59 12.10
N ASP A 246 16.89 13.25 12.98
CA ASP A 246 18.31 13.54 12.74
C ASP A 246 19.20 12.29 12.52
N GLY A 247 18.61 11.12 12.25
CA GLY A 247 19.37 9.90 11.93
C GLY A 247 19.98 9.17 13.13
N TYR A 248 19.69 9.59 14.35
CA TYR A 248 20.14 8.97 15.61
C TYR A 248 19.26 7.79 16.04
N ILE A 249 19.08 6.83 15.14
CA ILE A 249 18.14 5.72 15.33
C ILE A 249 18.57 4.81 16.50
N SER A 250 19.87 4.61 16.71
CA SER A 250 20.39 3.83 17.84
C SER A 250 20.09 4.53 19.17
N ASP A 251 20.46 5.80 19.28
CA ASP A 251 20.25 6.58 20.52
C ASP A 251 18.75 6.71 20.85
N VAL A 252 17.90 6.87 19.83
CA VAL A 252 16.43 6.87 19.99
C VAL A 252 15.94 5.52 20.51
N ALA A 253 16.46 4.42 19.97
CA ALA A 253 16.07 3.09 20.41
C ALA A 253 16.55 2.80 21.85
N ASP A 254 17.76 3.25 22.19
CA ASP A 254 18.35 3.12 23.54
C ASP A 254 17.52 3.88 24.57
N ILE A 255 17.13 5.12 24.28
CA ILE A 255 16.28 5.92 25.16
C ILE A 255 14.88 5.30 25.27
N LEU A 256 14.29 4.83 24.16
CA LEU A 256 12.95 4.22 24.17
C LEU A 256 12.92 2.91 24.96
N ALA A 257 13.97 2.09 24.88
CA ALA A 257 14.09 0.86 25.64
C ALA A 257 14.34 1.13 27.13
N LEU A 258 15.11 2.17 27.46
CA LEU A 258 15.38 2.57 28.84
C LEU A 258 14.13 3.13 29.53
N GLU A 259 13.35 3.97 28.85
CA GLU A 259 12.18 4.65 29.41
C GLU A 259 10.92 3.76 29.42
N TRP A 260 10.80 2.81 28.48
CA TRP A 260 9.65 1.90 28.37
C TRP A 260 10.04 0.43 28.19
N PRO A 261 10.76 -0.16 29.15
CA PRO A 261 11.34 -1.50 29.01
C PRO A 261 10.31 -2.62 28.85
N SER A 262 9.06 -2.43 29.33
CA SER A 262 7.98 -3.41 29.15
C SER A 262 7.39 -3.43 27.74
N VAL A 263 7.63 -2.39 26.94
CA VAL A 263 7.11 -2.24 25.58
C VAL A 263 8.23 -2.44 24.56
N PHE A 264 9.43 -1.97 24.87
CA PHE A 264 10.62 -2.08 24.04
C PHE A 264 11.75 -2.72 24.84
N PRO A 265 11.79 -4.06 24.92
CA PRO A 265 12.74 -4.74 25.80
C PRO A 265 14.18 -4.72 25.28
N ASP A 266 14.39 -4.42 24.00
CA ASP A 266 15.69 -4.46 23.34
C ASP A 266 15.86 -3.28 22.37
N ALA A 267 16.79 -2.39 22.72
CA ALA A 267 17.15 -1.21 21.93
C ALA A 267 17.76 -1.59 20.58
N GLU A 268 18.53 -2.66 20.50
CA GLU A 268 19.20 -3.05 19.27
C GLU A 268 18.18 -3.56 18.23
N GLU A 269 17.20 -4.36 18.69
CA GLU A 269 16.12 -4.83 17.84
C GLU A 269 15.18 -3.69 17.42
N LEU A 270 14.90 -2.74 18.32
CA LEU A 270 14.13 -1.55 17.99
C LEU A 270 14.86 -0.64 16.98
N ALA A 271 16.18 -0.46 17.13
CA ALA A 271 17.01 0.29 16.19
C ALA A 271 17.03 -0.34 14.80
N ARG A 272 16.90 -1.65 14.67
CA ARG A 272 16.77 -2.34 13.37
C ARG A 272 15.40 -2.17 12.74
N GLN A 273 14.35 -2.01 13.54
CA GLN A 273 12.97 -1.89 13.05
C GLN A 273 12.57 -0.45 12.71
N LEU A 274 13.10 0.53 13.44
CA LEU A 274 12.86 1.96 13.21
C LEU A 274 13.13 2.43 11.76
N PRO A 275 14.22 2.03 11.07
CA PRO A 275 14.47 2.38 9.67
C PRO A 275 13.43 1.84 8.68
N ARG A 276 12.63 0.83 9.06
CA ARG A 276 11.52 0.33 8.23
C ARG A 276 10.24 1.11 8.46
N ILE A 277 10.05 1.60 9.69
CA ILE A 277 8.86 2.32 10.12
C ILE A 277 8.95 3.80 9.71
N VAL A 278 10.12 4.41 9.85
CA VAL A 278 10.38 5.83 9.54
C VAL A 278 10.06 6.18 8.07
N PRO A 279 10.46 5.40 7.04
CA PRO A 279 10.04 5.64 5.67
C PRO A 279 8.55 5.40 5.42
N SER A 280 7.88 4.54 6.20
CA SER A 280 6.43 4.36 6.10
C SER A 280 5.68 5.60 6.60
N VAL A 281 6.19 6.23 7.66
CA VAL A 281 5.70 7.51 8.18
C VAL A 281 6.07 8.64 7.21
N GLY A 282 7.31 8.68 6.72
CA GLY A 282 7.80 9.63 5.72
C GLY A 282 7.07 9.55 4.37
N LYS A 283 6.65 8.35 3.92
CA LYS A 283 5.83 8.17 2.70
C LYS A 283 4.41 8.74 2.84
N HIS A 284 3.91 8.92 4.05
CA HIS A 284 2.64 9.61 4.31
C HIS A 284 2.82 11.12 4.46
N VAL A 285 4.07 11.59 4.51
CA VAL A 285 4.50 12.97 4.34
C VAL A 285 5.03 13.09 2.90
N LYS A 286 4.13 13.02 1.90
CA LYS A 286 4.52 13.22 0.49
C LYS A 286 5.24 14.58 0.31
N PRO A 287 6.15 14.67 -0.68
CA PRO A 287 7.29 15.55 -0.65
C PRO A 287 6.81 16.99 -0.56
N LEU A 288 7.24 17.70 0.48
CA LEU A 288 7.55 19.10 0.30
C LEU A 288 8.46 19.14 -0.92
N ASP A 289 8.00 19.80 -1.99
CA ASP A 289 8.94 20.56 -2.79
C ASP A 289 9.87 21.20 -1.78
N PHE A 290 11.12 20.76 -1.76
CA PHE A 290 12.17 21.39 -0.99
C PHE A 290 12.81 22.37 -1.99
N PRO A 291 12.22 23.55 -2.29
CA PRO A 291 13.10 24.67 -2.45
C PRO A 291 13.78 24.74 -1.09
N ILE A 292 15.09 24.53 -1.08
CA ILE A 292 15.90 25.09 -0.02
C ILE A 292 15.64 26.60 -0.10
N ASN A 293 14.55 27.06 0.51
CA ASN A 293 14.23 28.46 0.64
C ASN A 293 15.26 28.97 1.65
N ASN A 294 16.05 29.95 1.21
CA ASN A 294 17.12 30.56 1.99
C ASN A 294 16.65 30.93 3.41
N GLU A 295 15.40 31.39 3.53
CA GLU A 295 14.76 31.77 4.79
C GLU A 295 14.72 30.63 5.83
N ASN A 296 14.47 29.39 5.40
CA ASN A 296 14.38 28.24 6.31
C ASN A 296 15.77 27.79 6.79
N LEU A 297 16.77 27.86 5.92
CA LEU A 297 18.14 27.54 6.32
C LEU A 297 18.70 28.60 7.27
N GLU A 298 18.42 29.87 7.04
CA GLU A 298 18.85 30.95 7.92
C GLU A 298 18.26 30.82 9.33
N LEU A 299 17.00 30.38 9.43
CA LEU A 299 16.37 30.11 10.73
C LEU A 299 17.07 28.97 11.49
N ILE A 300 17.37 27.86 10.79
CA ILE A 300 18.08 26.69 11.35
C ILE A 300 19.51 27.07 11.77
N PHE A 301 20.15 28.00 11.05
CA PHE A 301 21.51 28.46 11.32
C PHE A 301 21.62 29.77 12.10
N SER A 302 20.52 30.22 12.71
CA SER A 302 20.49 31.41 13.57
C SER A 302 21.39 31.28 14.80
N GLU A 303 21.86 32.40 15.34
CA GLU A 303 22.79 32.42 16.48
C GLU A 303 22.21 31.81 17.77
N HIS A 304 20.89 31.68 17.86
CA HIS A 304 20.20 31.20 19.06
C HIS A 304 20.07 29.68 19.13
N VAL A 305 20.44 28.96 18.07
CA VAL A 305 20.40 27.50 18.05
C VAL A 305 21.70 26.94 18.66
N PRO A 306 21.62 25.91 19.53
CA PRO A 306 22.83 25.34 20.14
C PRO A 306 23.81 24.78 19.09
N GLN A 307 25.12 24.95 19.32
CA GLN A 307 26.18 24.50 18.41
C GLN A 307 26.08 23.01 18.03
N ARG A 308 25.67 22.16 18.98
CA ARG A 308 25.45 20.72 18.71
C ARG A 308 24.37 20.52 17.65
N VAL A 309 23.24 21.24 17.74
CA VAL A 309 22.15 21.17 16.77
C VAL A 309 22.62 21.68 15.39
N HIS A 310 23.45 22.71 15.35
CA HIS A 310 24.03 23.18 14.07
C HIS A 310 24.90 22.12 13.38
N MET A 311 25.73 21.40 14.13
CA MET A 311 26.53 20.32 13.54
C MET A 311 25.63 19.23 12.94
N LEU A 312 24.61 18.80 13.68
CA LEU A 312 23.66 17.78 13.22
C LEU A 312 22.91 18.22 11.97
N ALA A 313 22.31 19.41 12.04
CA ALA A 313 21.61 19.99 10.90
C ALA A 313 22.53 20.14 9.68
N SER A 314 23.80 20.52 9.88
CA SER A 314 24.76 20.68 8.78
C SER A 314 25.03 19.35 8.07
N ASP A 315 25.22 18.26 8.81
CA ASP A 315 25.50 16.95 8.22
C ASP A 315 24.27 16.36 7.52
N ILE A 316 23.06 16.58 8.06
CA ILE A 316 21.81 16.17 7.41
C ILE A 316 21.59 16.96 6.12
N ILE A 317 21.72 18.27 6.16
CA ILE A 317 21.53 19.13 4.99
C ILE A 317 22.61 18.84 3.94
N LEU A 318 23.84 18.51 4.36
CA LEU A 318 24.89 18.04 3.47
C LEU A 318 24.47 16.75 2.76
N ASN A 319 24.01 15.73 3.50
CA ASN A 319 23.58 14.45 2.90
C ASN A 319 22.40 14.62 1.95
N VAL A 320 21.37 15.37 2.35
CA VAL A 320 20.22 15.68 1.50
C VAL A 320 20.65 16.48 0.28
N GLY A 321 21.56 17.44 0.46
CA GLY A 321 22.13 18.24 -0.63
C GLY A 321 22.87 17.37 -1.65
N VAL A 322 23.72 16.45 -1.19
CA VAL A 322 24.40 15.47 -2.04
C VAL A 322 23.37 14.67 -2.83
N GLU A 323 22.41 14.01 -2.19
CA GLU A 323 21.40 13.23 -2.90
C GLU A 323 20.60 14.05 -3.92
N TYR A 324 20.20 15.27 -3.56
CA TYR A 324 19.45 16.17 -4.43
C TYR A 324 20.23 16.53 -5.70
N PHE A 325 21.52 16.82 -5.56
CA PHE A 325 22.35 17.21 -6.69
C PHE A 325 22.90 16.02 -7.47
N GLN A 326 22.89 14.80 -6.94
CA GLN A 326 23.42 13.62 -7.61
C GLN A 326 22.81 13.41 -9.01
N LEU A 327 21.48 13.57 -9.14
CA LEU A 327 20.81 13.41 -10.43
C LEU A 327 21.17 14.51 -11.42
N GLN A 328 21.39 15.75 -10.95
CA GLN A 328 21.82 16.87 -11.79
C GLN A 328 23.27 16.68 -12.23
N PHE A 329 24.14 16.33 -11.29
CA PHE A 329 25.56 16.07 -11.52
C PHE A 329 25.76 14.90 -12.50
N ASN A 330 25.01 13.81 -12.37
CA ASN A 330 25.07 12.69 -13.30
C ASN A 330 24.65 13.06 -14.73
N ARG A 331 23.84 14.10 -14.91
CA ARG A 331 23.40 14.58 -16.23
C ARG A 331 24.40 15.57 -16.84
N ASP A 332 24.84 16.54 -16.06
CA ASP A 332 25.81 17.55 -16.47
C ASP A 332 26.68 17.98 -15.27
N PRO A 333 27.86 17.35 -15.08
CA PRO A 333 28.75 17.68 -13.97
C PRO A 333 29.21 19.13 -13.98
N ALA A 334 29.51 19.69 -15.17
CA ALA A 334 30.08 21.02 -15.30
C ALA A 334 29.06 22.10 -14.94
N ALA A 335 27.85 22.03 -15.51
CA ALA A 335 26.78 22.96 -15.19
C ALA A 335 26.34 22.85 -13.73
N THR A 336 26.36 21.64 -13.17
CA THR A 336 26.02 21.42 -11.75
C THR A 336 27.05 22.05 -10.82
N LEU A 337 28.35 21.88 -11.09
CA LEU A 337 29.41 22.51 -10.32
C LEU A 337 29.37 24.04 -10.41
N GLU A 338 29.16 24.60 -11.61
CA GLU A 338 29.01 26.05 -11.80
C GLU A 338 27.82 26.60 -11.00
N LYS A 339 26.67 25.91 -11.04
CA LYS A 339 25.47 26.27 -10.27
C LYS A 339 25.71 26.19 -8.75
N MET A 340 26.44 25.17 -8.28
CA MET A 340 26.84 25.06 -6.87
C MET A 340 27.77 26.19 -6.47
N HIS A 341 28.75 26.53 -7.31
CA HIS A 341 29.69 27.63 -7.06
C HIS A 341 28.98 29.00 -7.02
N ALA A 342 28.03 29.24 -7.93
CA ALA A 342 27.21 30.44 -7.88
C ALA A 342 26.40 30.51 -6.57
N LYS A 343 25.87 29.36 -6.11
CA LYS A 343 25.15 29.28 -4.83
C LYS A 343 26.06 29.52 -3.63
N THR A 344 27.28 29.00 -3.58
CA THR A 344 28.20 29.28 -2.46
C THR A 344 28.49 30.78 -2.34
N GLN A 345 28.58 31.49 -3.47
CA GLN A 345 28.79 32.94 -3.47
C GLN A 345 27.55 33.74 -3.07
N SER A 346 26.34 33.22 -3.30
CA SER A 346 25.09 33.95 -3.10
C SER A 346 24.59 34.00 -1.65
N TYR A 347 25.07 33.13 -0.75
CA TYR A 347 24.57 33.08 0.64
C TYR A 347 25.36 34.00 1.54
N GLU A 348 24.69 34.92 2.23
CA GLU A 348 25.31 35.81 3.22
C GLU A 348 25.70 35.05 4.50
N ASN A 349 24.87 34.10 4.95
CA ASN A 349 25.14 33.32 6.15
C ASN A 349 26.35 32.37 5.96
N PRO A 350 27.43 32.52 6.76
CA PRO A 350 28.66 31.74 6.58
C PRO A 350 28.47 30.24 6.84
N ARG A 351 27.50 29.84 7.65
CA ARG A 351 27.21 28.42 7.96
C ARG A 351 26.51 27.74 6.79
N VAL A 352 25.51 28.41 6.22
CA VAL A 352 24.83 27.92 4.99
C VAL A 352 25.82 27.85 3.84
N ARG A 353 26.63 28.90 3.67
CA ARG A 353 27.72 28.93 2.69
C ARG A 353 28.66 27.74 2.84
N ASN A 354 29.09 27.43 4.08
CA ASN A 354 29.97 26.29 4.36
C ASN A 354 29.36 24.96 3.90
N ILE A 355 28.06 24.74 4.10
CA ILE A 355 27.39 23.51 3.65
C ILE A 355 27.45 23.38 2.12
N PHE A 356 27.12 24.45 1.39
CA PHE A 356 27.24 24.43 -0.07
C PHE A 356 28.69 24.30 -0.54
N CYS A 357 29.67 24.85 0.20
CA CYS A 357 31.08 24.63 -0.08
C CYS A 357 31.45 23.15 0.06
N ARG A 358 31.04 22.49 1.15
CA ARG A 358 31.27 21.05 1.35
C ARG A 358 30.62 20.19 0.27
N ILE A 359 29.39 20.53 -0.17
CA ILE A 359 28.72 19.84 -1.29
C ILE A 359 29.52 20.05 -2.59
N HIS A 360 29.95 21.28 -2.85
CA HIS A 360 30.76 21.60 -4.03
C HIS A 360 32.09 20.83 -4.01
N GLU A 361 32.84 20.86 -2.90
CA GLU A 361 34.09 20.12 -2.70
C GLU A 361 33.91 18.62 -2.92
N TYR A 362 32.84 18.03 -2.38
CA TYR A 362 32.50 16.63 -2.59
C TYR A 362 32.38 16.32 -4.09
N TYR A 363 31.59 17.10 -4.83
CA TYR A 363 31.39 16.86 -6.26
C TYR A 363 32.60 17.23 -7.11
N SER A 364 33.41 18.21 -6.71
CA SER A 364 34.70 18.49 -7.34
C SER A 364 35.63 17.28 -7.20
N ALA A 365 35.73 16.69 -6.01
CA ALA A 365 36.53 15.49 -5.79
C ALA A 365 36.01 14.30 -6.62
N VAL A 366 34.68 14.12 -6.72
CA VAL A 366 34.06 13.10 -7.58
C VAL A 366 34.37 13.34 -9.06
N ALA A 367 34.34 14.60 -9.53
CA ALA A 367 34.67 14.95 -10.92
C ALA A 367 36.15 14.72 -11.26
N GLU A 368 37.03 14.94 -10.29
CA GLU A 368 38.47 14.76 -10.45
C GLU A 368 38.92 13.31 -10.28
N PHE A 369 38.08 12.46 -9.70
CA PHE A 369 38.38 11.05 -9.45
C PHE A 369 38.66 10.31 -10.77
N GLU A 370 39.89 9.79 -10.88
CA GLU A 370 40.33 8.96 -12.00
C GLU A 370 40.13 7.49 -11.68
N ILE A 371 39.39 6.78 -12.52
CA ILE A 371 39.30 5.33 -12.44
C ILE A 371 40.48 4.75 -13.22
N PRO A 372 41.38 3.96 -12.60
CA PRO A 372 42.52 3.36 -13.29
C PRO A 372 42.08 2.60 -14.55
N GLY A 373 42.66 2.95 -15.70
CA GLY A 373 42.33 2.37 -17.00
C GLY A 373 41.13 2.99 -17.73
N PHE A 374 40.31 3.82 -17.06
CA PHE A 374 39.13 4.49 -17.64
C PHE A 374 39.26 6.02 -17.66
N GLY A 375 40.27 6.58 -16.99
CA GLY A 375 40.54 8.01 -16.93
C GLY A 375 39.60 8.75 -15.96
N LYS A 376 39.62 10.09 -15.99
CA LYS A 376 38.65 10.93 -15.26
C LYS A 376 37.24 10.59 -15.72
N MET A 377 36.25 10.72 -14.84
CA MET A 377 34.84 10.83 -15.25
C MET A 377 34.64 12.07 -16.11
N LYS A 378 35.05 12.01 -17.39
CA LYS A 378 34.68 13.02 -18.38
C LYS A 378 33.19 12.86 -18.58
N GLY A 379 32.43 13.87 -18.14
CA GLY A 379 31.02 14.00 -18.50
C GLY A 379 30.89 13.72 -19.98
N VAL A 380 30.16 12.66 -20.31
CA VAL A 380 29.98 12.19 -21.68
C VAL A 380 29.35 13.35 -22.44
N ARG A 381 30.15 14.09 -23.20
CA ARG A 381 29.61 15.08 -24.14
C ARG A 381 28.86 14.26 -25.18
N HIS A 382 27.54 14.20 -25.07
CA HIS A 382 26.70 13.80 -26.19
C HIS A 382 26.88 14.87 -27.28
N GLY A 383 27.74 14.55 -28.25
CA GLY A 383 27.81 15.25 -29.52
C GLY A 383 26.65 14.83 -30.42
#